data_AF-A0A2T5PFL0-F1
#
_entry.id   AF-A0A2T5PFL0-F1
#
_cell.length_a   1.000
_cell.length_b   1.000
_cell.length_c   1.000
_cell.angle_alpha   90.00
_cell.angle_beta   90.00
_cell.angle_gamma   90.00
#
_symmetry.space_group_name_H-M   'P 1'
#
loop_
_entity.id
_entity.type
_entity.pdbx_description
1 polymer ?
#
loop_
_entity_poly.entity_id
_entity_poly.type
_entity_poly.pdbx_seq_one_letter_code
_entity_poly.pdbx_strand_id
1 'polypeptide(L)'
;MKRMPLASASLLAIAISLAGCGDDRPTEPTQTAAQPAAASTTPAQPAVADESATKAVVAHYADMALAVFSDAHGGALELQKAIEALLAEPTEQTLAAAREAWIKARVPYMQSEVFRFGNPVVDEWEGQVNAWPLDEGLIDYVEGDYQHALGNPGATANIIANSEIRVGEDLIDASQITPELLASLNELGGSEANVASGYHAIEFLLWGQDLNGTEAGAGARPASDFSVGEGCTGGNCERRRAFLEAATRLLVSDLEEMVAQWQPEQENYRASLLAEPAENGLRKMFFGMGSLSLGELAGERMKVALEANSTEDEHDCFSDNTHNSHFYNGKGIRNVYLGEYLRRDGSLVKGPSLADLVTKADAKADQTLRSDLEQSEARLQALVDSAAAGQHFDQLIAADNEQGQQLVRDAIAALVQQTGSIEKAAAALGLSDLNPETADHEF
;
A
#
# COMPACT_ATOMS: atom_id res chain seq x y z
N MET A 1 32.55 4.21 8.56
CA MET A 1 32.78 5.59 9.07
C MET A 1 31.54 6.40 8.74
N LYS A 2 30.72 6.69 9.76
CA LYS A 2 29.42 7.36 9.61
C LYS A 2 29.63 8.85 9.33
N ARG A 3 28.93 9.41 8.33
CA ARG A 3 28.79 10.85 8.12
C ARG A 3 27.31 11.21 8.26
N MET A 4 27.00 12.01 9.28
CA MET A 4 25.70 12.67 9.44
C MET A 4 25.69 13.96 8.61
N PRO A 5 24.56 14.38 8.01
CA PRO A 5 24.42 15.72 7.48
C PRO A 5 23.96 16.71 8.57
N LEU A 6 24.46 17.93 8.48
CA LEU A 6 24.19 19.04 9.38
C LEU A 6 22.79 19.61 9.17
N ALA A 7 22.04 19.76 10.26
CA ALA A 7 20.83 20.56 10.31
C ALA A 7 21.19 22.06 10.40
N SER A 8 20.64 22.86 9.49
CA SER A 8 20.72 24.33 9.52
C SER A 8 19.57 24.88 10.36
N ALA A 9 19.90 25.52 11.47
CA ALA A 9 18.97 26.24 12.34
C ALA A 9 18.84 27.69 11.87
N SER A 10 17.60 28.14 11.62
CA SER A 10 17.29 29.56 11.45
C SER A 10 16.57 30.09 12.69
N LEU A 11 17.27 30.97 13.41
CA LEU A 11 16.74 31.78 14.50
C LEU A 11 15.76 32.83 13.97
N LEU A 12 14.60 32.97 14.61
CA LEU A 12 13.90 34.26 14.67
C LEU A 12 13.41 34.52 16.09
N ALA A 13 14.02 35.51 16.72
CA ALA A 13 13.64 36.02 18.04
C ALA A 13 12.87 37.33 17.85
N ILE A 14 11.67 37.43 18.42
CA ILE A 14 11.03 38.71 18.73
C ILE A 14 10.41 38.61 20.12
N ALA A 15 10.96 39.41 21.04
CA ALA A 15 10.43 39.64 22.38
C ALA A 15 9.66 40.95 22.40
N ILE A 16 8.44 40.97 22.95
CA ILE A 16 7.84 42.16 23.55
C ILE A 16 7.10 41.73 24.82
N SER A 17 7.63 42.16 25.97
CA SER A 17 6.99 42.11 27.28
C SER A 17 6.36 43.47 27.57
N LEU A 18 5.12 43.48 28.07
CA LEU A 18 4.57 44.59 28.85
C LEU A 18 3.70 44.05 29.98
N ALA A 19 4.14 44.33 31.20
CA ALA A 19 3.46 44.07 32.45
C ALA A 19 2.35 45.12 32.70
N GLY A 20 1.27 44.70 33.38
CA GLY A 20 0.26 45.59 33.93
C GLY A 20 -0.29 45.04 35.24
N CYS A 21 0.12 45.64 36.36
CA CYS A 21 -0.48 45.46 37.68
C CYS A 21 -1.80 46.26 37.78
N GLY A 22 -2.76 45.76 38.57
CA GLY A 22 -3.99 46.50 38.88
C GLY A 22 -4.83 45.90 40.00
N ASP A 23 -4.51 46.33 41.23
CA ASP A 23 -5.25 46.44 42.50
C ASP A 23 -6.57 45.68 42.79
N ASP A 24 -6.55 45.07 43.98
CA ASP A 24 -7.67 44.61 44.80
C ASP A 24 -8.64 45.74 45.22
N ARG A 25 -9.96 45.48 45.10
CA ARG A 25 -10.99 46.05 46.01
C ARG A 25 -12.12 45.03 46.27
N PRO A 26 -12.62 44.94 47.50
CA PRO A 26 -13.64 43.96 47.89
C PRO A 26 -15.07 44.48 47.63
N THR A 27 -15.94 43.61 47.13
CA THR A 27 -17.39 43.85 47.03
C THR A 27 -18.18 42.92 47.95
N GLU A 28 -19.07 43.50 48.74
CA GLU A 28 -20.02 42.85 49.67
C GLU A 28 -21.08 41.97 48.96
N PRO A 29 -21.71 41.03 49.68
CA PRO A 29 -22.46 39.93 49.08
C PRO A 29 -23.90 40.31 48.71
N THR A 30 -24.28 40.05 47.45
CA THR A 30 -25.67 40.08 47.00
C THR A 30 -26.29 38.68 47.13
N GLN A 31 -27.31 38.57 47.98
CA GLN A 31 -28.14 37.37 48.10
C GLN A 31 -28.90 37.13 46.79
N THR A 32 -28.62 36.01 46.13
CA THR A 32 -29.34 35.56 44.93
C THR A 32 -30.01 34.22 45.22
N ALA A 33 -31.29 34.13 44.84
CA ALA A 33 -32.19 33.01 45.09
C ALA A 33 -31.70 31.69 44.49
N ALA A 34 -31.99 30.58 45.18
CA ALA A 34 -31.63 29.23 44.76
C ALA A 34 -32.33 28.82 43.46
N GLN A 35 -31.54 28.50 42.43
CA GLN A 35 -31.96 27.74 41.26
C GLN A 35 -31.88 26.23 41.54
N PRO A 36 -32.78 25.41 40.96
CA PRO A 36 -32.71 23.96 41.10
C PRO A 36 -31.45 23.41 40.42
N ALA A 37 -30.76 22.50 41.12
CA ALA A 37 -29.55 21.87 40.63
C ALA A 37 -29.82 21.12 39.32
N ALA A 38 -29.15 21.55 38.25
CA ALA A 38 -28.99 20.75 37.05
C ALA A 38 -28.22 19.48 37.43
N ALA A 39 -28.74 18.31 37.07
CA ALA A 39 -28.03 17.05 37.20
C ALA A 39 -26.76 17.14 36.36
N SER A 40 -25.61 17.19 37.02
CA SER A 40 -24.31 17.05 36.42
C SER A 40 -24.18 15.63 35.88
N THR A 41 -24.43 15.46 34.58
CA THR A 41 -23.98 14.28 33.84
C THR A 41 -22.46 14.31 33.82
N THR A 42 -21.83 13.53 34.69
CA THR A 42 -20.40 13.25 34.63
C THR A 42 -20.09 12.66 33.26
N PRO A 43 -19.13 13.19 32.48
CA PRO A 43 -18.65 12.51 31.29
C PRO A 43 -18.19 11.11 31.69
N ALA A 44 -18.66 10.08 31.01
CA ALA A 44 -18.16 8.73 31.22
C ALA A 44 -16.63 8.77 30.98
N GLN A 45 -15.86 8.38 31.99
CA GLN A 45 -14.43 8.15 31.82
C GLN A 45 -14.25 7.08 30.73
N PRO A 46 -13.31 7.26 29.79
CA PRO A 46 -12.99 6.21 28.82
C PRO A 46 -12.76 4.90 29.55
N ALA A 47 -13.49 3.85 29.16
CA ALA A 47 -13.26 2.53 29.71
C ALA A 47 -11.89 2.07 29.23
N VAL A 48 -10.89 2.07 30.12
CA VAL A 48 -9.59 1.48 29.82
C VAL A 48 -9.84 0.03 29.43
N ALA A 49 -9.47 -0.33 28.20
CA ALA A 49 -9.62 -1.69 27.71
C ALA A 49 -8.89 -2.65 28.66
N ASP A 50 -9.51 -3.81 28.93
CA ASP A 50 -8.89 -4.86 29.73
C ASP A 50 -7.56 -5.25 29.10
N GLU A 51 -6.45 -5.02 29.81
CA GLU A 51 -5.09 -5.23 29.30
C GLU A 51 -4.91 -6.65 28.73
N SER A 52 -5.56 -7.65 29.32
CA SER A 52 -5.51 -9.03 28.83
C SER A 52 -6.24 -9.19 27.50
N ALA A 53 -7.38 -8.53 27.30
CA ALA A 53 -8.11 -8.52 26.05
C ALA A 53 -7.34 -7.77 24.96
N THR A 54 -6.74 -6.62 25.29
CA THR A 54 -5.92 -5.86 24.34
C THR A 54 -4.71 -6.67 23.86
N LYS A 55 -4.00 -7.35 24.77
CA LYS A 55 -2.90 -8.26 24.40
C LYS A 55 -3.36 -9.39 23.48
N ALA A 56 -4.55 -9.94 23.70
CA ALA A 56 -5.10 -10.99 22.85
C ALA A 56 -5.43 -10.49 21.43
N VAL A 57 -5.91 -9.25 21.29
CA VAL A 57 -6.15 -8.62 19.97
C VAL A 57 -4.84 -8.38 19.23
N VAL A 58 -3.80 -7.85 19.88
CA VAL A 58 -2.49 -7.64 19.26
C VAL A 58 -1.82 -8.96 18.87
N ALA A 59 -1.97 -10.00 19.69
CA ALA A 59 -1.50 -11.35 19.35
C ALA A 59 -2.21 -11.91 18.10
N HIS A 60 -3.53 -11.75 18.02
CA HIS A 60 -4.31 -12.18 16.86
C HIS A 60 -4.00 -11.37 15.60
N TYR A 61 -3.72 -10.07 15.73
CA TYR A 61 -3.21 -9.25 14.63
C TYR A 61 -1.91 -9.80 14.05
N ALA A 62 -0.97 -10.24 14.90
CA ALA A 62 0.26 -10.90 14.44
C ALA A 62 0.01 -12.28 13.78
N ASP A 63 -1.02 -13.02 14.21
CA ASP A 63 -1.45 -14.26 13.54
C ASP A 63 -2.03 -13.98 12.15
N MET A 64 -2.80 -12.91 12.00
CA MET A 64 -3.31 -12.46 10.71
C MET A 64 -2.20 -12.00 9.77
N ALA A 65 -1.23 -11.23 10.27
CA ALA A 65 -0.06 -10.81 9.50
C ALA A 65 0.69 -12.03 8.93
N LEU A 66 0.98 -13.02 9.79
CA LEU A 66 1.62 -14.25 9.35
C LEU A 66 0.80 -14.97 8.28
N ALA A 67 -0.52 -15.06 8.45
CA ALA A 67 -1.39 -15.73 7.50
C ALA A 67 -1.41 -15.04 6.13
N VAL A 68 -1.54 -13.70 6.08
CA VAL A 68 -1.61 -12.94 4.83
C VAL A 68 -0.27 -12.95 4.09
N PHE A 69 0.85 -12.76 4.79
CA PHE A 69 2.19 -12.83 4.17
C PHE A 69 2.54 -14.24 3.73
N SER A 70 2.09 -15.28 4.46
CA SER A 70 2.27 -16.68 4.02
C SER A 70 1.50 -16.98 2.74
N ASP A 71 0.28 -16.45 2.61
CA ASP A 71 -0.54 -16.62 1.42
C ASP A 71 0.03 -15.84 0.22
N ALA A 72 0.61 -14.65 0.47
CA ALA A 72 1.34 -13.85 -0.52
C ALA A 72 2.61 -14.56 -1.01
N HIS A 73 3.44 -15.06 -0.09
CA HIS A 73 4.61 -15.88 -0.43
C HIS A 73 4.21 -17.13 -1.24
N GLY A 74 3.16 -17.84 -0.80
CA GLY A 74 2.63 -18.97 -1.56
C GLY A 74 2.15 -18.59 -2.97
N GLY A 75 1.66 -17.36 -3.16
CA GLY A 75 1.22 -16.85 -4.46
C GLY A 75 2.43 -16.58 -5.36
N ALA A 76 3.47 -15.97 -4.83
CA ALA A 76 4.73 -15.75 -5.55
C ALA A 76 5.40 -17.06 -5.97
N LEU A 77 5.35 -18.11 -5.16
CA LEU A 77 5.85 -19.45 -5.53
C LEU A 77 5.06 -20.09 -6.69
N GLU A 78 3.76 -19.83 -6.78
CA GLU A 78 2.94 -20.28 -7.92
C GLU A 78 3.22 -19.47 -9.18
N LEU A 79 3.39 -18.14 -9.04
CA LEU A 79 3.84 -17.25 -10.11
C LEU A 79 5.20 -17.69 -10.66
N GLN A 80 6.16 -18.00 -9.78
CA GLN A 80 7.47 -18.52 -10.16
C GLN A 80 7.36 -19.77 -11.04
N LYS A 81 6.53 -20.75 -10.66
CA LYS A 81 6.32 -21.96 -11.46
C LYS A 81 5.70 -21.66 -12.82
N ALA A 82 4.75 -20.72 -12.90
CA ALA A 82 4.13 -20.33 -14.15
C ALA A 82 5.11 -19.60 -15.08
N ILE A 83 5.97 -18.75 -14.52
CA ILE A 83 7.07 -18.09 -15.24
C ILE A 83 8.10 -19.11 -15.72
N GLU A 84 8.51 -20.07 -14.88
CA GLU A 84 9.39 -21.16 -15.31
C GLU A 84 8.80 -21.94 -16.49
N ALA A 85 7.49 -22.18 -16.50
CA ALA A 85 6.80 -22.82 -17.62
C ALA A 85 6.79 -21.95 -18.89
N LEU A 86 6.53 -20.63 -18.77
CA LEU A 86 6.67 -19.67 -19.87
C LEU A 86 8.08 -19.67 -20.44
N LEU A 87 9.10 -19.63 -19.58
CA LEU A 87 10.49 -19.64 -20.00
C LEU A 87 10.86 -20.99 -20.64
N ALA A 88 10.32 -22.12 -20.17
CA ALA A 88 10.58 -23.42 -20.79
C ALA A 88 9.94 -23.54 -22.19
N GLU A 89 8.71 -23.03 -22.36
CA GLU A 89 7.95 -23.11 -23.60
C GLU A 89 7.22 -21.78 -23.88
N PRO A 90 7.88 -20.80 -24.53
CA PRO A 90 7.31 -19.48 -24.80
C PRO A 90 6.17 -19.53 -25.82
N THR A 91 4.93 -19.56 -25.32
CA THR A 91 3.70 -19.58 -26.13
C THR A 91 2.67 -18.65 -25.52
N GLU A 92 1.69 -18.21 -26.30
CA GLU A 92 0.59 -17.39 -25.78
C GLU A 92 -0.17 -18.09 -24.63
N GLN A 93 -0.23 -19.43 -24.65
CA GLN A 93 -0.85 -20.19 -23.56
C GLN A 93 -0.05 -20.11 -22.26
N THR A 94 1.27 -20.26 -22.30
CA THR A 94 2.12 -20.20 -21.10
C THR A 94 2.28 -18.76 -20.61
N LEU A 95 2.26 -17.76 -21.51
CA LEU A 95 2.22 -16.34 -21.15
C LEU A 95 0.91 -15.99 -20.43
N ALA A 96 -0.23 -16.42 -20.97
CA ALA A 96 -1.52 -16.24 -20.31
C ALA A 96 -1.56 -16.90 -18.92
N ALA A 97 -0.97 -18.08 -18.77
CA ALA A 97 -0.87 -18.75 -17.46
C ALA A 97 0.01 -17.99 -16.46
N ALA A 98 1.12 -17.39 -16.92
CA ALA A 98 1.96 -16.53 -16.08
C ALA A 98 1.24 -15.25 -15.64
N ARG A 99 0.53 -14.60 -16.57
CA ARG A 99 -0.33 -13.42 -16.30
C ARG A 99 -1.42 -13.75 -15.27
N GLU A 100 -2.12 -14.86 -15.44
CA GLU A 100 -3.15 -15.31 -14.48
C GLU A 100 -2.55 -15.60 -13.09
N ALA A 101 -1.37 -16.22 -13.04
CA ALA A 101 -0.68 -16.47 -11.79
C ALA A 101 -0.23 -15.17 -11.10
N TRP A 102 0.17 -14.15 -11.86
CA TRP A 102 0.54 -12.83 -11.32
C TRP A 102 -0.68 -12.16 -10.66
N ILE A 103 -1.83 -12.11 -11.36
CA ILE A 103 -3.08 -11.55 -10.82
C ILE A 103 -3.47 -12.28 -9.52
N LYS A 104 -3.37 -13.61 -9.49
CA LYS A 104 -3.66 -14.41 -8.29
C LYS A 104 -2.69 -14.16 -7.13
N ALA A 105 -1.40 -13.95 -7.42
CA ALA A 105 -0.39 -13.63 -6.41
C ALA A 105 -0.60 -12.23 -5.81
N ARG A 106 -1.15 -11.29 -6.61
CA ARG A 106 -1.49 -9.93 -6.18
C ARG A 106 -2.53 -9.90 -5.06
N VAL A 107 -3.55 -10.76 -5.12
CA VAL A 107 -4.70 -10.77 -4.18
C VAL A 107 -4.34 -10.80 -2.68
N PRO A 108 -3.54 -11.77 -2.17
CA PRO A 108 -3.14 -11.77 -0.77
C PRO A 108 -2.20 -10.61 -0.43
N TYR A 109 -1.32 -10.21 -1.36
CA TYR A 109 -0.37 -9.12 -1.14
C TYR A 109 -1.08 -7.78 -0.91
N MET A 110 -2.07 -7.45 -1.75
CA MET A 110 -2.80 -6.18 -1.60
C MET A 110 -3.61 -6.12 -0.29
N GLN A 111 -4.03 -7.26 0.26
CA GLN A 111 -4.64 -7.31 1.61
C GLN A 111 -3.61 -7.11 2.74
N SER A 112 -2.32 -7.32 2.47
CA SER A 112 -1.24 -7.18 3.46
C SER A 112 -0.77 -5.74 3.66
N GLU A 113 -1.13 -4.82 2.76
CA GLU A 113 -0.65 -3.44 2.86
C GLU A 113 -1.20 -2.67 4.07
N VAL A 114 -2.30 -3.12 4.68
CA VAL A 114 -2.81 -2.54 5.94
C VAL A 114 -1.81 -2.67 7.09
N PHE A 115 -0.82 -3.56 6.96
CA PHE A 115 0.27 -3.71 7.91
C PHE A 115 1.40 -2.69 7.68
N ARG A 116 1.36 -1.86 6.63
CA ARG A 116 2.24 -0.69 6.47
C ARG A 116 1.88 0.41 7.46
N PHE A 117 2.71 1.45 7.51
CA PHE A 117 2.64 2.68 8.29
C PHE A 117 2.81 2.47 9.81
N GLY A 118 2.19 1.43 10.38
CA GLY A 118 2.30 1.08 11.80
C GLY A 118 3.49 0.18 12.13
N ASN A 119 4.03 -0.53 11.14
CA ASN A 119 5.02 -1.59 11.33
C ASN A 119 6.26 -1.30 10.48
N PRO A 120 7.33 -0.69 11.06
CA PRO A 120 8.50 -0.25 10.30
C PRO A 120 9.16 -1.33 9.44
N VAL A 121 9.12 -2.60 9.90
CA VAL A 121 9.66 -3.72 9.14
C VAL A 121 8.95 -3.92 7.80
N VAL A 122 7.66 -3.60 7.70
CA VAL A 122 6.88 -3.69 6.46
C VAL A 122 7.18 -2.48 5.58
N ASP A 123 7.27 -1.28 6.17
CA ASP A 123 7.53 -0.04 5.44
C ASP A 123 8.92 -0.02 4.79
N GLU A 124 9.95 -0.45 5.52
CA GLU A 124 11.33 -0.54 5.02
C GLU A 124 11.51 -1.59 3.92
N TRP A 125 10.61 -2.58 3.87
CA TRP A 125 10.63 -3.70 2.93
C TRP A 125 9.81 -3.43 1.66
N GLU A 126 8.76 -2.61 1.75
CA GLU A 126 7.73 -2.53 0.72
C GLU A 126 8.23 -1.97 -0.61
N GLY A 127 9.15 -1.00 -0.60
CA GLY A 127 9.73 -0.43 -1.83
C GLY A 127 10.44 -1.47 -2.70
N GLN A 128 10.97 -2.56 -2.11
CA GLN A 128 11.57 -3.66 -2.87
C GLN A 128 10.53 -4.55 -3.58
N VAL A 129 9.31 -4.59 -3.05
CA VAL A 129 8.28 -5.55 -3.46
C VAL A 129 7.18 -4.92 -4.30
N ASN A 130 6.91 -3.64 -4.12
CA ASN A 130 5.72 -2.99 -4.67
C ASN A 130 5.89 -1.49 -4.93
N ALA A 131 7.12 -0.99 -5.11
CA ALA A 131 7.31 0.40 -5.48
C ALA A 131 6.57 0.75 -6.78
N TRP A 132 5.95 1.93 -6.76
CA TRP A 132 5.23 2.57 -7.86
C TRP A 132 5.34 4.10 -7.67
N PRO A 133 5.47 4.92 -8.74
CA PRO A 133 5.43 4.62 -10.18
C PRO A 133 6.69 3.90 -10.70
N LEU A 134 6.65 3.34 -11.92
CA LEU A 134 7.76 2.64 -12.58
C LEU A 134 8.07 3.27 -13.94
N ASP A 135 9.30 3.76 -14.14
CA ASP A 135 9.79 4.18 -15.46
C ASP A 135 10.24 2.95 -16.28
N GLU A 136 9.41 2.50 -17.21
CA GLU A 136 9.55 1.27 -18.00
C GLU A 136 10.85 1.19 -18.80
N GLY A 137 11.33 2.35 -19.27
CA GLY A 137 12.57 2.46 -20.02
C GLY A 137 13.83 2.15 -19.19
N LEU A 138 13.72 2.07 -17.85
CA LEU A 138 14.74 1.46 -17.00
C LEU A 138 14.93 -0.03 -17.34
N ILE A 139 13.83 -0.76 -17.53
CA ILE A 139 13.83 -2.22 -17.63
C ILE A 139 14.07 -2.69 -19.07
N ASP A 140 13.22 -2.27 -20.02
CA ASP A 140 13.19 -2.80 -21.39
C ASP A 140 12.94 -1.70 -22.44
N TYR A 141 12.70 -2.11 -23.69
CA TYR A 141 12.27 -1.20 -24.74
C TYR A 141 10.93 -0.52 -24.42
N VAL A 142 10.80 0.70 -24.94
CA VAL A 142 9.60 1.55 -24.88
C VAL A 142 9.34 2.11 -26.28
N GLU A 143 8.09 2.42 -26.59
CA GLU A 143 7.66 2.92 -27.89
C GLU A 143 7.67 4.46 -27.97
N GLY A 144 8.01 4.98 -29.15
CA GLY A 144 7.76 6.38 -29.51
C GLY A 144 8.45 7.45 -28.65
N ASP A 145 7.70 8.52 -28.36
CA ASP A 145 8.13 9.67 -27.55
C ASP A 145 7.78 9.44 -26.07
N TYR A 146 8.37 8.38 -25.53
CA TYR A 146 8.19 7.91 -24.15
C TYR A 146 8.43 9.03 -23.13
N GLN A 147 7.46 9.23 -22.24
CA GLN A 147 7.54 10.18 -21.13
C GLN A 147 7.91 9.42 -19.86
N HIS A 148 8.80 10.00 -19.06
CA HIS A 148 9.29 9.38 -17.83
C HIS A 148 9.46 10.44 -16.75
N ALA A 149 9.71 10.01 -15.51
CA ALA A 149 9.88 10.92 -14.39
C ALA A 149 10.95 11.98 -14.68
N LEU A 150 10.60 13.26 -14.44
CA LEU A 150 11.45 14.39 -14.77
C LEU A 150 12.75 14.33 -13.96
N GLY A 151 13.88 14.33 -14.66
CA GLY A 151 15.20 14.32 -14.03
C GLY A 151 15.64 12.93 -13.56
N ASN A 152 14.90 11.85 -13.88
CA ASN A 152 15.36 10.50 -13.60
C ASN A 152 16.50 10.09 -14.56
N PRO A 153 17.73 9.85 -14.06
CA PRO A 153 18.85 9.43 -14.89
C PRO A 153 18.77 7.96 -15.35
N GLY A 154 17.94 7.14 -14.70
CA GLY A 154 17.77 5.71 -14.98
C GLY A 154 16.69 5.39 -16.01
N ALA A 155 15.80 6.33 -16.30
CA ALA A 155 14.58 6.11 -17.09
C ALA A 155 14.79 5.59 -18.53
N THR A 156 16.00 5.66 -19.07
CA THR A 156 16.34 5.16 -20.42
C THR A 156 17.48 4.15 -20.42
N ALA A 157 17.80 3.61 -19.23
CA ALA A 157 18.94 2.71 -19.04
C ALA A 157 18.79 1.38 -19.79
N ASN A 158 17.57 0.87 -19.91
CA ASN A 158 17.24 -0.41 -20.56
C ASN A 158 18.19 -1.54 -20.14
N ILE A 159 18.03 -2.01 -18.91
CA ILE A 159 18.83 -3.07 -18.29
C ILE A 159 18.87 -4.32 -19.19
N ILE A 160 17.77 -4.63 -19.88
CA ILE A 160 17.70 -5.79 -20.79
C ILE A 160 18.61 -5.62 -22.01
N ALA A 161 18.73 -4.42 -22.58
CA ALA A 161 19.56 -4.19 -23.77
C ALA A 161 21.05 -3.95 -23.47
N ASN A 162 21.40 -3.57 -22.24
CA ASN A 162 22.74 -3.09 -21.92
C ASN A 162 23.45 -3.96 -20.87
N SER A 163 24.70 -4.33 -21.13
CA SER A 163 25.56 -5.05 -20.18
C SER A 163 26.27 -4.12 -19.18
N GLU A 164 26.16 -2.81 -19.36
CA GLU A 164 26.71 -1.79 -18.46
C GLU A 164 25.70 -0.64 -18.37
N ILE A 165 25.35 -0.23 -17.15
CA ILE A 165 24.44 0.90 -16.90
C ILE A 165 25.25 2.07 -16.35
N ARG A 166 25.05 3.27 -16.90
CA ARG A 166 25.72 4.48 -16.45
C ARG A 166 24.73 5.40 -15.73
N VAL A 167 25.06 5.78 -14.51
CA VAL A 167 24.30 6.76 -13.72
C VAL A 167 25.26 7.80 -13.18
N GLY A 168 25.19 9.01 -13.70
CA GLY A 168 26.18 10.04 -13.39
C GLY A 168 27.60 9.59 -13.78
N GLU A 169 28.50 9.54 -12.80
CA GLU A 169 29.89 9.08 -12.97
C GLU A 169 30.06 7.56 -12.74
N ASP A 170 29.05 6.90 -12.15
CA ASP A 170 29.11 5.49 -11.81
C ASP A 170 28.81 4.62 -13.04
N LEU A 171 29.56 3.51 -13.14
CA LEU A 171 29.37 2.48 -14.14
C LEU A 171 29.06 1.16 -13.43
N ILE A 172 27.86 0.65 -13.66
CA ILE A 172 27.32 -0.54 -13.04
C ILE A 172 27.41 -1.69 -14.04
N ASP A 173 28.01 -2.81 -13.61
CA ASP A 173 28.07 -4.04 -14.40
C ASP A 173 26.71 -4.73 -14.39
N ALA A 174 26.06 -4.79 -15.56
CA ALA A 174 24.81 -5.49 -15.80
C ALA A 174 24.99 -6.68 -16.76
N SER A 175 26.23 -7.19 -16.91
CA SER A 175 26.53 -8.31 -17.79
C SER A 175 25.79 -9.58 -17.38
N GLN A 176 25.48 -9.74 -16.09
CA GLN A 176 24.62 -10.77 -15.53
C GLN A 176 23.46 -10.12 -14.79
N ILE A 177 22.22 -10.52 -15.10
CA ILE A 177 21.04 -10.04 -14.40
C ILE A 177 20.73 -11.02 -13.27
N THR A 178 20.97 -10.61 -12.03
CA THR A 178 20.75 -11.42 -10.82
C THR A 178 19.77 -10.71 -9.87
N PRO A 179 19.15 -11.43 -8.91
CA PRO A 179 18.32 -10.80 -7.87
C PRO A 179 19.05 -9.64 -7.16
N GLU A 180 20.32 -9.83 -6.82
CA GLU A 180 21.12 -8.82 -6.10
C GLU A 180 21.37 -7.58 -6.95
N LEU A 181 21.59 -7.75 -8.26
CA LEU A 181 21.71 -6.61 -9.17
C LEU A 181 20.39 -5.84 -9.21
N LEU A 182 19.25 -6.52 -9.40
CA LEU A 182 17.95 -5.87 -9.48
C LEU A 182 17.60 -5.13 -8.18
N ALA A 183 17.86 -5.74 -7.03
CA ALA A 183 17.71 -5.08 -5.74
C ALA A 183 18.55 -3.80 -5.65
N SER A 184 19.80 -3.85 -6.12
CA SER A 184 20.69 -2.67 -6.10
C SER A 184 20.32 -1.56 -7.09
N LEU A 185 19.51 -1.89 -8.11
CA LEU A 185 19.03 -0.95 -9.13
C LEU A 185 17.65 -0.37 -8.79
N ASN A 186 17.00 -0.85 -7.72
CA ASN A 186 15.78 -0.24 -7.23
C ASN A 186 16.09 1.14 -6.64
N GLU A 187 15.26 2.14 -6.97
CA GLU A 187 15.44 3.54 -6.62
C GLU A 187 16.78 4.15 -7.10
N LEU A 188 17.34 3.60 -8.18
CA LEU A 188 18.63 4.00 -8.73
C LEU A 188 18.75 5.53 -8.87
N GLY A 189 19.89 6.10 -8.45
CA GLY A 189 20.10 7.55 -8.54
C GLY A 189 19.15 8.39 -7.67
N GLY A 190 18.44 7.78 -6.72
CA GLY A 190 17.52 8.44 -5.80
C GLY A 190 16.16 8.79 -6.42
N SER A 191 15.78 8.14 -7.52
CA SER A 191 14.46 8.31 -8.13
C SER A 191 13.59 7.11 -7.80
N GLU A 192 12.48 7.33 -7.11
CA GLU A 192 11.49 6.30 -6.73
C GLU A 192 10.90 5.59 -7.96
N ALA A 193 10.84 6.28 -9.11
CA ALA A 193 10.41 5.73 -10.38
C ALA A 193 11.34 4.65 -10.95
N ASN A 194 12.57 4.51 -10.43
CA ASN A 194 13.47 3.43 -10.86
C ASN A 194 13.13 2.11 -10.16
N VAL A 195 12.03 1.49 -10.56
CA VAL A 195 11.59 0.21 -10.03
C VAL A 195 12.15 -0.91 -10.88
N ALA A 196 13.11 -1.67 -10.34
CA ALA A 196 13.79 -2.77 -11.03
C ALA A 196 13.36 -4.15 -10.53
N SER A 197 12.42 -4.20 -9.59
CA SER A 197 12.08 -5.39 -8.81
C SER A 197 10.58 -5.41 -8.42
N GLY A 198 10.17 -6.43 -7.67
CA GLY A 198 8.81 -6.50 -7.15
C GLY A 198 7.74 -6.86 -8.19
N TYR A 199 6.48 -6.69 -7.81
CA TYR A 199 5.32 -7.06 -8.62
C TYR A 199 5.26 -6.30 -9.94
N HIS A 200 5.51 -4.98 -9.93
CA HIS A 200 5.38 -4.13 -11.12
C HIS A 200 6.48 -4.38 -12.17
N ALA A 201 7.71 -4.68 -11.75
CA ALA A 201 8.73 -5.08 -12.72
C ALA A 201 8.35 -6.38 -13.43
N ILE A 202 7.78 -7.35 -12.70
CA ILE A 202 7.29 -8.60 -13.29
C ILE A 202 6.06 -8.34 -14.18
N GLU A 203 5.17 -7.45 -13.76
CA GLU A 203 4.00 -7.01 -14.51
C GLU A 203 4.41 -6.40 -15.87
N PHE A 204 5.26 -5.38 -15.85
CA PHE A 204 5.78 -4.76 -17.06
C PHE A 204 6.47 -5.77 -17.99
N LEU A 205 7.18 -6.75 -17.43
CA LEU A 205 7.77 -7.81 -18.25
C LEU A 205 6.72 -8.70 -18.88
N LEU A 206 5.63 -9.03 -18.19
CA LEU A 206 4.59 -9.92 -18.71
C LEU A 206 3.63 -9.22 -19.69
N TRP A 207 3.36 -7.93 -19.52
CA TRP A 207 2.42 -7.16 -20.34
C TRP A 207 3.08 -6.17 -21.31
N GLY A 208 4.28 -5.68 -21.02
CA GLY A 208 4.89 -4.56 -21.74
C GLY A 208 4.24 -3.23 -21.35
N GLN A 209 4.53 -2.17 -22.10
CA GLN A 209 3.82 -0.91 -21.94
C GLN A 209 2.35 -1.10 -22.27
N ASP A 210 1.49 -0.46 -21.48
CA ASP A 210 0.16 -0.17 -21.94
C ASP A 210 0.19 1.13 -22.77
N LEU A 211 -0.33 1.06 -23.99
CA LEU A 211 -0.33 2.18 -24.95
C LEU A 211 -1.76 2.57 -25.33
N ASN A 212 -2.77 2.03 -24.65
CA ASN A 212 -4.17 2.31 -24.93
C ASN A 212 -4.64 3.63 -24.28
N GLY A 213 -3.88 4.15 -23.32
CA GLY A 213 -4.23 5.38 -22.62
C GLY A 213 -5.54 5.17 -21.86
N THR A 214 -6.62 5.82 -22.28
CA THR A 214 -7.95 5.65 -21.66
C THR A 214 -8.92 4.86 -22.55
N GLU A 215 -8.41 4.26 -23.63
CA GLU A 215 -9.13 3.31 -24.46
C GLU A 215 -9.00 1.90 -23.90
N ALA A 216 -9.91 0.99 -24.27
CA ALA A 216 -9.91 -0.35 -23.68
C ALA A 216 -8.67 -1.19 -24.06
N GLY A 217 -7.95 -1.67 -23.05
CA GLY A 217 -7.07 -2.83 -23.11
C GLY A 217 -5.74 -2.64 -22.39
N ALA A 218 -5.19 -3.75 -21.91
CA ALA A 218 -3.90 -3.81 -21.24
C ALA A 218 -2.71 -3.89 -22.22
N GLY A 219 -1.50 -3.91 -21.65
CA GLY A 219 -0.26 -4.18 -22.37
C GLY A 219 -0.28 -5.51 -23.16
N ALA A 220 0.26 -5.47 -24.38
CA ALA A 220 0.11 -6.53 -25.37
C ALA A 220 1.43 -7.23 -25.77
N ARG A 221 2.39 -7.35 -24.84
CA ARG A 221 3.65 -8.06 -25.11
C ARG A 221 3.39 -9.50 -25.60
N PRO A 222 4.02 -9.95 -26.69
CA PRO A 222 3.84 -11.30 -27.21
C PRO A 222 4.75 -12.31 -26.51
N ALA A 223 4.35 -13.59 -26.51
CA ALA A 223 5.18 -14.65 -25.92
C ALA A 223 6.52 -14.87 -26.66
N SER A 224 6.60 -14.45 -27.92
CA SER A 224 7.82 -14.49 -28.72
C SER A 224 8.94 -13.59 -28.16
N ASP A 225 8.63 -12.66 -27.27
CA ASP A 225 9.64 -11.87 -26.55
C ASP A 225 10.40 -12.66 -25.47
N PHE A 226 9.96 -13.88 -25.19
CA PHE A 226 10.67 -14.83 -24.34
C PHE A 226 11.24 -16.00 -25.14
N SER A 227 11.14 -16.00 -26.47
CA SER A 227 11.73 -17.05 -27.32
C SER A 227 13.26 -16.95 -27.39
N VAL A 228 13.92 -18.09 -27.54
CA VAL A 228 15.39 -18.17 -27.68
C VAL A 228 15.77 -18.26 -29.16
N GLY A 229 16.82 -17.57 -29.57
CA GLY A 229 17.33 -17.60 -30.95
C GLY A 229 16.39 -16.92 -31.96
N GLU A 230 16.20 -17.54 -33.13
CA GLU A 230 15.49 -16.92 -34.27
C GLU A 230 14.02 -16.60 -34.02
N GLY A 231 13.40 -17.17 -32.98
CA GLY A 231 12.01 -16.87 -32.60
C GLY A 231 11.82 -15.59 -31.78
N CYS A 232 12.92 -14.96 -31.33
CA CYS A 232 12.89 -13.74 -30.53
C CYS A 232 12.40 -12.54 -31.37
N THR A 233 11.32 -11.88 -30.95
CA THR A 233 10.74 -10.73 -31.67
C THR A 233 11.10 -9.37 -31.08
N GLY A 234 11.17 -9.24 -29.76
CA GLY A 234 11.45 -7.96 -29.07
C GLY A 234 12.94 -7.66 -28.84
N GLY A 235 13.84 -8.44 -29.45
CA GLY A 235 15.29 -8.36 -29.18
C GLY A 235 15.66 -8.74 -27.75
N ASN A 236 16.94 -9.03 -27.50
CA ASN A 236 17.49 -9.31 -26.17
C ASN A 236 16.70 -10.33 -25.32
N CYS A 237 15.98 -11.27 -25.95
CA CYS A 237 15.03 -12.14 -25.27
C CYS A 237 15.70 -12.99 -24.19
N GLU A 238 16.93 -13.48 -24.41
CA GLU A 238 17.70 -14.20 -23.40
C GLU A 238 17.94 -13.36 -22.12
N ARG A 239 18.18 -12.05 -22.27
CA ARG A 239 18.34 -11.14 -21.12
C ARG A 239 17.00 -10.81 -20.47
N ARG A 240 15.93 -10.64 -21.25
CA ARG A 240 14.56 -10.47 -20.72
C ARG A 240 14.11 -11.67 -19.88
N ARG A 241 14.40 -12.89 -20.35
CA ARG A 241 14.18 -14.13 -19.61
C ARG A 241 14.97 -14.14 -18.28
N ALA A 242 16.24 -13.75 -18.32
CA ALA A 242 17.07 -13.65 -17.12
C ALA A 242 16.56 -12.62 -16.12
N PHE A 243 16.08 -11.46 -16.59
CA PHE A 243 15.43 -10.45 -15.75
C PHE A 243 14.18 -11.02 -15.11
N LEU A 244 13.25 -11.57 -15.90
CA LEU A 244 11.98 -12.10 -15.38
C LEU A 244 12.23 -13.19 -14.33
N GLU A 245 13.19 -14.09 -14.56
CA GLU A 245 13.60 -15.10 -13.58
C GLU A 245 14.20 -14.48 -12.31
N ALA A 246 15.09 -13.49 -12.45
CA ALA A 246 15.74 -12.81 -11.32
C ALA A 246 14.73 -12.02 -10.47
N ALA A 247 13.86 -11.21 -11.09
CA ALA A 247 12.84 -10.42 -10.40
C ALA A 247 11.85 -11.33 -9.65
N THR A 248 11.45 -12.45 -10.26
CA THR A 248 10.53 -13.39 -9.62
C THR A 248 11.18 -14.14 -8.45
N ARG A 249 12.46 -14.52 -8.55
CA ARG A 249 13.20 -15.10 -7.42
C ARG A 249 13.37 -14.11 -6.28
N LEU A 250 13.66 -12.84 -6.60
CA LEU A 250 13.77 -11.77 -5.61
C LEU A 250 12.44 -11.60 -4.86
N LEU A 251 11.32 -11.47 -5.58
CA LEU A 251 9.98 -11.37 -4.98
C LEU A 251 9.65 -12.54 -4.03
N VAL A 252 9.98 -13.77 -4.42
CA VAL A 252 9.80 -14.95 -3.55
C VAL A 252 10.63 -14.83 -2.27
N SER A 253 11.91 -14.46 -2.39
CA SER A 253 12.82 -14.28 -1.26
C SER A 253 12.35 -13.17 -0.32
N ASP A 254 11.92 -12.03 -0.87
CA ASP A 254 11.45 -10.89 -0.09
C ASP A 254 10.19 -11.24 0.71
N LEU A 255 9.25 -11.97 0.10
CA LEU A 255 8.06 -12.44 0.80
C LEU A 255 8.36 -13.53 1.83
N GLU A 256 9.34 -14.40 1.58
CA GLU A 256 9.83 -15.36 2.57
C GLU A 256 10.44 -14.65 3.80
N GLU A 257 11.23 -13.60 3.57
CA GLU A 257 11.77 -12.75 4.65
C GLU A 257 10.64 -12.14 5.48
N MET A 258 9.63 -11.57 4.84
CA MET A 258 8.50 -10.98 5.56
C MET A 258 7.73 -12.04 6.37
N VAL A 259 7.52 -13.24 5.82
CA VAL A 259 6.95 -14.36 6.59
C VAL A 259 7.78 -14.65 7.85
N ALA A 260 9.11 -14.64 7.75
CA ALA A 260 10.00 -14.88 8.89
C ALA A 260 9.84 -13.84 10.01
N GLN A 261 9.51 -12.59 9.67
CA GLN A 261 9.27 -11.52 10.65
C GLN A 261 8.05 -11.76 11.55
N TRP A 262 7.09 -12.56 11.06
CA TRP A 262 5.82 -12.82 11.75
C TRP A 262 5.70 -14.23 12.35
N GLN A 263 6.73 -15.07 12.23
CA GLN A 263 6.75 -16.41 12.83
C GLN A 263 6.65 -16.36 14.36
N PRO A 264 5.91 -17.27 15.01
CA PRO A 264 5.88 -17.36 16.46
C PRO A 264 7.19 -17.95 17.01
N GLU A 265 7.48 -17.65 18.28
CA GLU A 265 8.59 -18.25 19.03
C GLU A 265 9.99 -18.01 18.42
N GLN A 266 10.18 -16.92 17.68
CA GLN A 266 11.47 -16.46 17.15
C GLN A 266 11.87 -15.09 17.72
N GLU A 267 13.14 -14.73 17.61
CA GLU A 267 13.61 -13.36 17.87
C GLU A 267 13.42 -12.48 16.63
N ASN A 268 12.17 -12.08 16.36
CA ASN A 268 11.76 -11.33 15.16
C ASN A 268 10.81 -10.16 15.48
N TYR A 269 10.29 -9.50 14.45
CA TYR A 269 9.36 -8.37 14.62
C TYR A 269 8.15 -8.72 15.48
N ARG A 270 7.50 -9.87 15.25
CA ARG A 270 6.37 -10.34 16.06
C ARG A 270 6.71 -10.37 17.56
N ALA A 271 7.87 -10.91 17.93
CA ALA A 271 8.27 -10.94 19.34
C ALA A 271 8.43 -9.53 19.93
N SER A 272 8.97 -8.58 19.16
CA SER A 272 9.10 -7.19 19.59
C SER A 272 7.74 -6.51 19.77
N LEU A 273 6.82 -6.67 18.81
CA LEU A 273 5.46 -6.15 18.86
C LEU A 273 4.71 -6.66 20.10
N LEU A 274 4.81 -7.95 20.41
CA LEU A 274 4.10 -8.57 21.55
C LEU A 274 4.72 -8.23 22.91
N ALA A 275 5.97 -7.74 22.93
CA ALA A 275 6.64 -7.30 24.15
C ALA A 275 6.35 -5.83 24.48
N GLU A 276 5.89 -5.03 23.52
CA GLU A 276 5.46 -3.65 23.73
C GLU A 276 4.22 -3.55 24.63
N PRO A 277 3.97 -2.38 25.26
CA PRO A 277 2.67 -2.08 25.84
C PRO A 277 1.56 -2.30 24.81
N ALA A 278 0.52 -3.04 25.18
CA ALA A 278 -0.51 -3.48 24.22
C ALA A 278 -1.26 -2.30 23.55
N GLU A 279 -1.31 -1.15 24.22
CA GLU A 279 -1.81 0.12 23.67
C GLU A 279 -1.04 0.57 22.42
N ASN A 280 0.29 0.38 22.39
CA ASN A 280 1.10 0.67 21.19
C ASN A 280 0.69 -0.23 20.03
N GLY A 281 0.42 -1.52 20.28
CA GLY A 281 -0.09 -2.44 19.26
C GLY A 281 -1.40 -1.95 18.66
N LEU A 282 -2.36 -1.50 19.49
CA LEU A 282 -3.60 -0.89 18.99
C LEU A 282 -3.32 0.37 18.16
N ARG A 283 -2.43 1.24 18.63
CA ARG A 283 -2.04 2.46 17.89
C ARG A 283 -1.49 2.10 16.51
N LYS A 284 -0.62 1.10 16.40
CA LYS A 284 -0.07 0.64 15.12
C LYS A 284 -1.17 0.12 14.17
N MET A 285 -2.12 -0.66 14.70
CA MET A 285 -3.23 -1.19 13.91
C MET A 285 -4.14 -0.08 13.36
N PHE A 286 -4.60 0.85 14.21
CA PHE A 286 -5.44 1.96 13.77
C PHE A 286 -4.70 2.94 12.86
N PHE A 287 -3.41 3.19 13.12
CA PHE A 287 -2.58 4.03 12.27
C PHE A 287 -2.43 3.43 10.87
N GLY A 288 -2.06 2.15 10.76
CA GLY A 288 -1.98 1.46 9.47
C GLY A 288 -3.30 1.47 8.69
N MET A 289 -4.42 1.22 9.37
CA MET A 289 -5.75 1.30 8.76
C MET A 289 -6.08 2.72 8.25
N GLY A 290 -5.80 3.75 9.06
CA GLY A 290 -6.09 5.14 8.69
C GLY A 290 -5.21 5.64 7.55
N SER A 291 -3.90 5.38 7.62
CA SER A 291 -2.93 5.83 6.62
C SER A 291 -3.13 5.13 5.27
N LEU A 292 -3.38 3.81 5.27
CA LEU A 292 -3.74 3.11 4.04
C LEU A 292 -5.05 3.63 3.44
N SER A 293 -6.05 3.93 4.29
CA SER A 293 -7.34 4.42 3.82
C SER A 293 -7.24 5.81 3.17
N LEU A 294 -6.55 6.74 3.82
CA LEU A 294 -6.57 8.17 3.46
C LEU A 294 -5.41 8.55 2.56
N GLY A 295 -4.19 8.59 3.09
CA GLY A 295 -3.01 9.05 2.35
C GLY A 295 -2.73 8.20 1.13
N GLU A 296 -2.65 6.89 1.33
CA GLU A 296 -2.25 5.96 0.27
C GLU A 296 -3.39 5.67 -0.72
N LEU A 297 -4.48 5.04 -0.29
CA LEU A 297 -5.50 4.55 -1.22
C LEU A 297 -6.35 5.68 -1.78
N ALA A 298 -6.92 6.55 -0.92
CA ALA A 298 -7.76 7.64 -1.40
C ALA A 298 -6.94 8.75 -2.08
N GLY A 299 -5.79 9.13 -1.51
CA GLY A 299 -4.91 10.18 -2.01
C GLY A 299 -4.06 9.72 -3.18
N GLU A 300 -2.93 9.09 -2.89
CA GLU A 300 -1.90 8.74 -3.88
C GLU A 300 -2.45 7.85 -5.00
N ARG A 301 -3.17 6.77 -4.68
CA ARG A 301 -3.54 5.77 -5.69
C ARG A 301 -4.77 6.11 -6.52
N MET A 302 -5.73 6.83 -5.95
CA MET A 302 -7.01 7.10 -6.61
C MET A 302 -7.17 8.55 -7.03
N LYS A 303 -6.88 9.50 -6.14
CA LYS A 303 -7.12 10.91 -6.41
C LYS A 303 -6.10 11.48 -7.40
N VAL A 304 -4.81 11.13 -7.29
CA VAL A 304 -3.76 11.61 -8.21
C VAL A 304 -4.10 11.21 -9.66
N ALA A 305 -4.30 9.92 -9.90
CA ALA A 305 -4.67 9.41 -11.23
C ALA A 305 -5.95 10.06 -11.77
N LEU A 306 -6.98 10.23 -10.92
CA LEU A 306 -8.24 10.86 -11.31
C LEU A 306 -8.10 12.36 -11.64
N GLU A 307 -7.35 13.13 -10.85
CA GLU A 307 -7.21 14.57 -11.06
C GLU A 307 -6.29 14.89 -12.25
N ALA A 308 -5.26 14.09 -12.45
CA ALA A 308 -4.37 14.20 -13.61
C ALA A 308 -4.98 13.59 -14.88
N ASN A 309 -5.98 12.70 -14.76
CA ASN A 309 -6.42 11.79 -15.83
C ASN A 309 -5.23 11.00 -16.38
N SER A 310 -4.36 10.55 -15.48
CA SER A 310 -3.06 9.98 -15.80
C SER A 310 -3.10 8.48 -15.60
N THR A 311 -2.93 7.75 -16.70
CA THR A 311 -2.90 6.29 -16.75
C THR A 311 -1.57 5.74 -16.23
N GLU A 312 -0.52 6.56 -16.18
CA GLU A 312 0.77 6.19 -15.59
C GLU A 312 0.77 6.31 -14.06
N ASP A 313 -0.16 7.07 -13.50
CA ASP A 313 -0.31 7.20 -12.04
C ASP A 313 -1.23 6.12 -11.46
N GLU A 314 -1.93 5.33 -12.29
CA GLU A 314 -2.74 4.23 -11.79
C GLU A 314 -1.86 3.01 -11.44
N HIS A 315 -2.20 2.36 -10.33
CA HIS A 315 -1.47 1.20 -9.84
C HIS A 315 -1.83 -0.05 -10.66
N ASP A 316 -0.87 -0.91 -11.01
CA ASP A 316 -1.09 -2.07 -11.90
C ASP A 316 -1.58 -1.70 -13.32
N CYS A 317 -1.11 -0.58 -13.88
CA CYS A 317 -1.58 -0.05 -15.17
C CYS A 317 -1.32 -1.03 -16.33
N PHE A 318 -0.18 -1.74 -16.34
CA PHE A 318 0.16 -2.61 -17.46
C PHE A 318 -0.79 -3.78 -17.64
N SER A 319 -1.47 -4.20 -16.57
CA SER A 319 -2.35 -5.39 -16.54
C SER A 319 -3.84 -5.08 -16.46
N ASP A 320 -4.25 -3.81 -16.46
CA ASP A 320 -5.61 -3.32 -16.16
C ASP A 320 -6.16 -3.82 -14.80
N ASN A 321 -5.28 -4.11 -13.81
CA ASN A 321 -5.69 -4.78 -12.57
C ASN A 321 -5.96 -3.81 -11.38
N THR A 322 -5.84 -2.50 -11.60
CA THR A 322 -5.99 -1.45 -10.57
C THR A 322 -7.22 -1.61 -9.68
N HIS A 323 -8.37 -1.92 -10.30
CA HIS A 323 -9.65 -2.12 -9.61
C HIS A 323 -9.59 -3.21 -8.52
N ASN A 324 -8.92 -4.33 -8.80
CA ASN A 324 -8.73 -5.41 -7.82
C ASN A 324 -7.77 -4.97 -6.71
N SER A 325 -6.69 -4.29 -7.07
CA SER A 325 -5.71 -3.79 -6.11
C SER A 325 -6.34 -2.84 -5.09
N HIS A 326 -7.14 -1.89 -5.55
CA HIS A 326 -7.89 -1.00 -4.66
C HIS A 326 -8.89 -1.74 -3.78
N PHE A 327 -9.65 -2.68 -4.34
CA PHE A 327 -10.59 -3.50 -3.58
C PHE A 327 -9.90 -4.31 -2.47
N TYR A 328 -8.78 -4.95 -2.77
CA TYR A 328 -8.08 -5.79 -1.81
C TYR A 328 -7.34 -5.00 -0.73
N ASN A 329 -6.90 -3.76 -0.99
CA ASN A 329 -6.46 -2.85 0.07
C ASN A 329 -7.62 -2.54 1.04
N GLY A 330 -8.78 -2.13 0.52
CA GLY A 330 -9.98 -1.87 1.34
C GLY A 330 -10.40 -3.08 2.18
N LYS A 331 -10.36 -4.28 1.57
CA LYS A 331 -10.63 -5.54 2.26
C LYS A 331 -9.62 -5.82 3.38
N GLY A 332 -8.34 -5.51 3.18
CA GLY A 332 -7.30 -5.60 4.21
C GLY A 332 -7.63 -4.75 5.44
N ILE A 333 -8.04 -3.49 5.23
CA ILE A 333 -8.48 -2.57 6.29
C ILE A 333 -9.64 -3.17 7.10
N ARG A 334 -10.68 -3.66 6.39
CA ARG A 334 -11.84 -4.29 7.03
C ARG A 334 -11.45 -5.56 7.81
N ASN A 335 -10.61 -6.40 7.23
CA ASN A 335 -10.13 -7.64 7.86
C ASN A 335 -9.46 -7.35 9.21
N VAL A 336 -8.53 -6.40 9.27
CA VAL A 336 -7.83 -6.03 10.52
C VAL A 336 -8.80 -5.55 11.60
N TYR A 337 -9.79 -4.73 11.23
CA TYR A 337 -10.78 -4.26 12.19
C TYR A 337 -11.61 -5.41 12.78
N LEU A 338 -12.05 -6.32 11.91
CA LEU A 338 -12.92 -7.45 12.26
C LEU A 338 -12.18 -8.63 12.87
N GLY A 339 -10.84 -8.65 12.83
CA GLY A 339 -10.04 -9.75 13.33
C GLY A 339 -10.24 -11.04 12.53
N GLU A 340 -10.47 -10.94 11.21
CA GLU A 340 -10.70 -12.10 10.36
C GLU A 340 -9.97 -12.01 9.02
N TYR A 341 -9.47 -13.15 8.52
CA TYR A 341 -8.84 -13.28 7.22
C TYR A 341 -9.20 -14.63 6.59
N LEU A 342 -9.78 -14.59 5.39
CA LEU A 342 -10.07 -15.80 4.60
C LEU A 342 -8.83 -16.15 3.77
N ARG A 343 -8.20 -17.28 4.10
CA ARG A 343 -7.02 -17.77 3.41
C ARG A 343 -7.35 -18.28 2.01
N ARG A 344 -6.32 -18.38 1.17
CA ARG A 344 -6.39 -18.91 -0.19
C ARG A 344 -6.89 -20.35 -0.26
N ASP A 345 -6.67 -21.15 0.80
CA ASP A 345 -7.19 -22.51 0.92
C ASP A 345 -8.66 -22.60 1.41
N GLY A 346 -9.29 -21.46 1.67
CA GLY A 346 -10.66 -21.34 2.16
C GLY A 346 -10.81 -21.46 3.68
N SER A 347 -9.72 -21.68 4.43
CA SER A 347 -9.76 -21.64 5.89
C SER A 347 -9.87 -20.20 6.40
N LEU A 348 -10.58 -20.02 7.53
CA LEU A 348 -10.80 -18.72 8.14
C LEU A 348 -9.90 -18.56 9.38
N VAL A 349 -9.00 -17.58 9.34
CA VAL A 349 -8.31 -17.08 10.53
C VAL A 349 -9.26 -16.09 11.21
N LYS A 350 -9.66 -16.37 12.45
CA LYS A 350 -10.60 -15.53 13.21
C LYS A 350 -10.32 -15.60 14.70
N GLY A 351 -10.41 -14.46 15.39
CA GLY A 351 -10.07 -14.34 16.79
C GLY A 351 -10.50 -13.00 17.39
N PRO A 352 -9.97 -12.64 18.58
CA PRO A 352 -10.23 -11.34 19.20
C PRO A 352 -9.90 -10.18 18.26
N SER A 353 -10.77 -9.16 18.22
CA SER A 353 -10.69 -8.08 17.24
C SER A 353 -10.70 -6.67 17.83
N LEU A 354 -10.30 -5.66 17.03
CA LEU A 354 -10.52 -4.25 17.38
C LEU A 354 -12.00 -3.97 17.58
N ALA A 355 -12.85 -4.54 16.73
CA ALA A 355 -14.28 -4.38 16.80
C ALA A 355 -14.86 -4.86 18.14
N ASP A 356 -14.35 -5.96 18.73
CA ASP A 356 -14.76 -6.42 20.06
C ASP A 356 -14.43 -5.41 21.16
N LEU A 357 -13.23 -4.80 21.09
CA LEU A 357 -12.80 -3.78 22.05
C LEU A 357 -13.62 -2.51 21.91
N VAL A 358 -13.80 -2.02 20.67
CA VAL A 358 -14.57 -0.80 20.39
C VAL A 358 -16.04 -1.00 20.76
N THR A 359 -16.65 -2.13 20.45
CA THR A 359 -18.04 -2.43 20.84
C THR A 359 -18.25 -2.32 22.35
N LYS A 360 -17.28 -2.82 23.14
CA LYS A 360 -17.33 -2.79 24.60
C LYS A 360 -17.16 -1.37 25.16
N ALA A 361 -16.35 -0.54 24.51
CA ALA A 361 -16.09 0.83 24.94
C ALA A 361 -17.18 1.82 24.46
N ASP A 362 -17.54 1.75 23.19
CA ASP A 362 -18.58 2.54 22.52
C ASP A 362 -19.21 1.74 21.36
N ALA A 363 -20.33 1.08 21.64
CA ALA A 363 -21.08 0.29 20.67
C ALA A 363 -21.57 1.10 19.45
N LYS A 364 -21.77 2.42 19.60
CA LYS A 364 -22.19 3.26 18.48
C LYS A 364 -21.02 3.57 17.55
N ALA A 365 -19.82 3.79 18.12
CA ALA A 365 -18.60 3.96 17.33
C ALA A 365 -18.29 2.70 16.51
N ASP A 366 -18.39 1.50 17.11
CA ASP A 366 -18.23 0.23 16.39
C ASP A 366 -19.26 0.08 15.25
N GLN A 367 -20.55 0.28 15.54
CA GLN A 367 -21.59 0.18 14.52
C GLN A 367 -21.36 1.13 13.35
N THR A 368 -20.92 2.36 13.64
CA THR A 368 -20.63 3.37 12.62
C THR A 368 -19.45 2.92 11.76
N LEU A 369 -18.33 2.51 12.36
CA LEU A 369 -17.15 2.09 11.62
C LEU A 369 -17.42 0.83 10.79
N ARG A 370 -18.17 -0.17 11.30
CA ARG A 370 -18.59 -1.33 10.51
C ARG A 370 -19.37 -0.92 9.26
N SER A 371 -20.33 0.00 9.43
CA SER A 371 -21.14 0.49 8.31
C SER A 371 -20.30 1.24 7.27
N ASP A 372 -19.32 2.04 7.72
CA ASP A 372 -18.45 2.78 6.81
C ASP A 372 -17.46 1.87 6.08
N LEU A 373 -16.92 0.83 6.74
CA LEU A 373 -16.10 -0.21 6.11
C LEU A 373 -16.90 -1.03 5.08
N GLU A 374 -18.16 -1.36 5.37
CA GLU A 374 -19.05 -2.03 4.41
C GLU A 374 -19.36 -1.13 3.21
N GLN A 375 -19.52 0.18 3.45
CA GLN A 375 -19.79 1.14 2.38
C GLN A 375 -18.56 1.35 1.48
N SER A 376 -17.37 1.53 2.05
CA SER A 376 -16.14 1.69 1.25
C SER A 376 -15.82 0.44 0.43
N GLU A 377 -15.93 -0.76 1.02
CA GLU A 377 -15.77 -2.03 0.29
C GLU A 377 -16.78 -2.14 -0.86
N ALA A 378 -18.05 -1.75 -0.65
CA ALA A 378 -19.05 -1.75 -1.71
C ALA A 378 -18.74 -0.73 -2.83
N ARG A 379 -18.14 0.42 -2.52
CA ARG A 379 -17.72 1.40 -3.54
C ARG A 379 -16.50 0.93 -4.33
N LEU A 380 -15.54 0.29 -3.66
CA LEU A 380 -14.42 -0.35 -4.34
C LEU A 380 -14.88 -1.53 -5.20
N GLN A 381 -15.85 -2.32 -4.73
CA GLN A 381 -16.47 -3.38 -5.52
C GLN A 381 -17.15 -2.84 -6.79
N ALA A 382 -17.72 -1.64 -6.76
CA ALA A 382 -18.29 -1.03 -7.96
C ALA A 382 -17.24 -0.78 -9.07
N LEU A 383 -15.98 -0.53 -8.70
CA LEU A 383 -14.88 -0.43 -9.68
C LEU A 383 -14.56 -1.80 -10.28
N VAL A 384 -14.56 -2.86 -9.45
CA VAL A 384 -14.40 -4.24 -9.91
C VAL A 384 -15.54 -4.66 -10.83
N ASP A 385 -16.78 -4.33 -10.47
CA ASP A 385 -17.97 -4.63 -11.27
C ASP A 385 -17.94 -3.88 -12.62
N SER A 386 -17.41 -2.65 -12.63
CA SER A 386 -17.18 -1.88 -13.85
C SER A 386 -16.17 -2.56 -14.78
N ALA A 387 -15.02 -3.00 -14.24
CA ALA A 387 -14.01 -3.73 -15.00
C ALA A 387 -14.58 -5.04 -15.58
N ALA A 388 -15.36 -5.79 -14.77
CA ALA A 388 -16.07 -6.98 -15.25
C ALA A 388 -17.11 -6.69 -16.35
N ALA A 389 -17.64 -5.46 -16.41
CA ALA A 389 -18.51 -4.97 -17.47
C ALA A 389 -17.74 -4.39 -18.68
N GLY A 390 -16.41 -4.37 -18.64
CA GLY A 390 -15.54 -3.94 -19.73
C GLY A 390 -15.09 -2.47 -19.67
N GLN A 391 -15.21 -1.80 -18.51
CA GLN A 391 -14.61 -0.49 -18.26
C GLN A 391 -13.65 -0.56 -17.07
N HIS A 392 -12.35 -0.63 -17.37
CA HIS A 392 -11.26 -0.67 -16.40
C HIS A 392 -10.92 0.73 -15.87
N PHE A 393 -10.01 0.82 -14.89
CA PHE A 393 -9.81 2.03 -14.09
C PHE A 393 -9.31 3.22 -14.92
N ASP A 394 -8.35 2.99 -15.80
CA ASP A 394 -7.87 3.87 -16.88
C ASP A 394 -9.02 4.53 -17.66
N GLN A 395 -10.04 3.75 -18.02
CA GLN A 395 -11.22 4.23 -18.73
C GLN A 395 -12.15 5.03 -17.80
N LEU A 396 -12.17 4.75 -16.49
CA LEU A 396 -12.96 5.49 -15.51
C LEU A 396 -12.40 6.88 -15.22
N ILE A 397 -11.08 7.04 -15.29
CA ILE A 397 -10.41 8.33 -15.07
C ILE A 397 -10.36 9.22 -16.32
N ALA A 398 -10.81 8.73 -17.48
CA ALA A 398 -10.88 9.50 -18.73
C ALA A 398 -11.58 10.86 -18.55
N ALA A 399 -11.01 11.92 -19.12
CA ALA A 399 -11.47 13.30 -18.91
C ALA A 399 -12.91 13.57 -19.39
N ASP A 400 -13.43 12.77 -20.33
CA ASP A 400 -14.79 12.84 -20.85
C ASP A 400 -15.74 11.78 -20.27
N ASN A 401 -15.26 10.92 -19.36
CA ASN A 401 -16.08 9.90 -18.69
C ASN A 401 -16.57 10.37 -17.31
N GLU A 402 -17.50 11.34 -17.29
CA GLU A 402 -18.06 11.88 -16.04
C GLU A 402 -18.68 10.79 -15.12
N GLN A 403 -19.27 9.74 -15.71
CA GLN A 403 -19.88 8.65 -14.95
C GLN A 403 -18.82 7.74 -14.29
N GLY A 404 -17.76 7.40 -15.02
CA GLY A 404 -16.63 6.64 -14.48
C GLY A 404 -15.89 7.41 -13.41
N GLN A 405 -15.62 8.70 -13.64
CA GLN A 405 -14.99 9.56 -12.64
C GLN A 405 -15.84 9.63 -11.37
N GLN A 406 -17.17 9.63 -11.48
CA GLN A 406 -18.05 9.62 -10.31
C GLN A 406 -17.93 8.32 -9.50
N LEU A 407 -17.71 7.16 -10.13
CA LEU A 407 -17.46 5.90 -9.40
C LEU A 407 -16.18 6.01 -8.57
N VAL A 408 -15.11 6.57 -9.15
CA VAL A 408 -13.83 6.79 -8.45
C VAL A 408 -14.00 7.80 -7.30
N ARG A 409 -14.69 8.92 -7.53
CA ARG A 409 -14.99 9.93 -6.49
C ARG A 409 -15.84 9.35 -5.35
N ASP A 410 -16.81 8.50 -5.64
CA ASP A 410 -17.64 7.83 -4.63
C ASP A 410 -16.80 6.90 -3.75
N ALA A 411 -15.84 6.18 -4.33
CA ALA A 411 -14.91 5.33 -3.59
C ALA A 411 -13.96 6.17 -2.72
N ILE A 412 -13.35 7.23 -3.26
CA ILE A 412 -12.51 8.18 -2.51
C ILE A 412 -13.29 8.75 -1.32
N ALA A 413 -14.52 9.24 -1.53
CA ALA A 413 -15.33 9.82 -0.47
C ALA A 413 -15.67 8.81 0.64
N ALA A 414 -15.93 7.55 0.28
CA ALA A 414 -16.18 6.49 1.26
C ALA A 414 -14.91 6.14 2.07
N LEU A 415 -13.74 6.16 1.44
CA LEU A 415 -12.45 5.98 2.12
C LEU A 415 -12.14 7.12 3.10
N VAL A 416 -12.40 8.37 2.69
CA VAL A 416 -12.26 9.54 3.58
C VAL A 416 -13.23 9.42 4.79
N GLN A 417 -14.48 9.03 4.54
CA GLN A 417 -15.47 8.84 5.59
C GLN A 417 -15.06 7.74 6.58
N GLN A 418 -14.63 6.57 6.10
CA GLN A 418 -14.20 5.49 7.01
C GLN A 418 -12.99 5.90 7.84
N THR A 419 -12.05 6.71 7.31
CA THR A 419 -10.90 7.20 8.09
C THR A 419 -11.35 8.01 9.29
N GLY A 420 -12.31 8.93 9.11
CA GLY A 420 -12.88 9.68 10.24
C GLY A 420 -13.59 8.79 11.27
N SER A 421 -14.09 7.61 10.88
CA SER A 421 -14.67 6.62 11.79
C SER A 421 -13.62 5.73 12.46
N ILE A 422 -12.50 5.44 11.79
CA ILE A 422 -11.31 4.77 12.35
C ILE A 422 -10.75 5.61 13.51
N GLU A 423 -10.60 6.92 13.32
CA GLU A 423 -10.12 7.84 14.36
C GLU A 423 -11.05 7.90 15.57
N LYS A 424 -12.37 7.96 15.35
CA LYS A 424 -13.36 7.94 16.43
C LYS A 424 -13.35 6.63 17.20
N ALA A 425 -13.23 5.50 16.51
CA ALA A 425 -13.15 4.18 17.12
C ALA A 425 -11.89 4.04 17.99
N ALA A 426 -10.76 4.57 17.54
CA ALA A 426 -9.53 4.61 18.33
C ALA A 426 -9.65 5.55 19.55
N ALA A 427 -10.25 6.72 19.37
CA ALA A 427 -10.51 7.66 20.47
C ALA A 427 -11.41 7.07 21.56
N ALA A 428 -12.37 6.21 21.19
CA ALA A 428 -13.21 5.48 22.15
C ALA A 428 -12.38 4.53 23.04
N LEU A 429 -11.22 4.05 22.56
CA LEU A 429 -10.27 3.25 23.33
C LEU A 429 -9.20 4.10 24.05
N GLY A 430 -9.33 5.43 24.03
CA GLY A 430 -8.39 6.36 24.67
C GLY A 430 -7.16 6.70 23.85
N LEU A 431 -7.11 6.29 22.57
CA LEU A 431 -6.02 6.62 21.66
C LEU A 431 -6.30 7.98 21.00
N SER A 432 -5.66 9.05 21.48
CA SER A 432 -5.70 10.37 20.83
C SER A 432 -4.55 10.53 19.83
N ASP A 433 -4.66 11.52 18.94
CA ASP A 433 -3.56 11.95 18.06
C ASP A 433 -3.00 10.80 17.21
N LEU A 434 -3.89 10.04 16.56
CA LEU A 434 -3.46 9.03 15.59
C LEU A 434 -2.77 9.68 14.38
N ASN A 435 -3.27 10.85 13.95
CA ASN A 435 -2.79 11.62 12.80
C ASN A 435 -2.40 10.71 11.61
N PRO A 436 -3.35 9.96 11.03
CA PRO A 436 -3.09 9.17 9.84
C PRO A 436 -2.44 10.01 8.75
N GLU A 437 -1.55 9.40 7.96
CA GLU A 437 -0.89 10.11 6.88
C GLU A 437 -1.92 10.59 5.84
N THR A 438 -1.75 11.84 5.40
CA THR A 438 -2.55 12.44 4.33
C THR A 438 -1.79 12.49 3.01
N ALA A 439 -0.50 12.12 3.01
CA ALA A 439 0.43 12.29 1.89
C ALA A 439 0.33 13.69 1.25
N ASP A 440 0.27 14.73 2.09
CA ASP A 440 0.12 16.14 1.68
C ASP A 440 -1.12 16.50 0.83
N HIS A 441 -2.12 15.61 0.73
CA HIS A 441 -3.39 15.88 0.04
C HIS A 441 -4.37 16.69 0.90
N GLU A 442 -5.11 17.61 0.25
CA GLU A 442 -6.33 18.22 0.79
C GLU A 442 -7.57 17.40 0.36
N PHE A 443 -8.41 16.99 1.31
CA PHE A 443 -9.60 16.16 1.07
C PHE A 443 -10.91 16.90 1.36
#